data_AF-A0AB35L899-F1
#
_entry.id   AF-A0AB35L899-F1
#
_cell.length_a   1.000
_cell.length_b   1.000
_cell.length_c   1.000
_cell.angle_alpha   90.00
_cell.angle_beta   90.00
_cell.angle_gamma   90.00
#
_symmetry.space_group_name_H-M   'P 1'
#
loop_
_entity.id
_entity.type
_entity.pdbx_description
1 polymer ?
#
loop_
_entity_poly.entity_id
_entity_poly.type
_entity_poly.pdbx_seq_one_letter_code
_entity_poly.pdbx_strand_id
1 'polypeptide(L)'
;MSVKLSSYVWDGCASAGLKITSVAIMARLADFSNDDGVCWPSVPTIARQIGAGESTVRTAIKNLEKAGWLSSEKRRKGNRNASNIYQLNVDKLASAAMAALSQPPVSDTSNSDASKSVASKSVPSESSKNNRFDPPESGGDPSVTSKHDPLVTNSLSQNSCESSDQSKIDFLNRYPEAVIYSTNFQKWGSANDLKCAEWLFERKCEVFKELGLKEPKAPNLTDWANEVRLMVSVDGHSHKEICQFYKRVIQDDFWKKNVQCPRTLRNQWDDLTLRLAGEQKVKVDAVERDEAFTRIIGSRSKPQNRIEEIASELAGKSGVRRMTDFVGRKAWAGIWQQAAEQAAKEVTA
;
A
#
# COMPACT_ATOMS: atom_id res chain seq x y z
N MET A 1 16.75 -13.22 -15.23
CA MET A 1 15.35 -12.82 -15.50
C MET A 1 15.11 -13.14 -16.96
N SER A 2 14.42 -14.23 -17.25
CA SER A 2 14.19 -14.67 -18.63
C SER A 2 12.87 -14.12 -19.15
N VAL A 3 12.93 -13.08 -19.99
CA VAL A 3 11.75 -12.41 -20.57
C VAL A 3 10.89 -13.39 -21.40
N LYS A 4 11.52 -14.44 -21.97
CA LYS A 4 10.85 -15.47 -22.77
C LYS A 4 9.91 -16.34 -21.94
N LEU A 5 10.32 -16.71 -20.72
CA LEU A 5 9.52 -17.58 -19.84
C LEU A 5 8.27 -16.86 -19.32
N SER A 6 8.38 -15.58 -18.99
CA SER A 6 7.21 -14.81 -18.53
C SER A 6 6.13 -14.71 -19.63
N SER A 7 6.50 -14.58 -20.92
CA SER A 7 5.53 -14.60 -22.04
C SER A 7 4.83 -15.96 -22.15
N TYR A 8 5.60 -17.06 -22.17
CA TYR A 8 5.02 -18.41 -22.32
C TYR A 8 4.09 -18.79 -21.17
N VAL A 9 4.32 -18.26 -19.97
CA VAL A 9 3.44 -18.49 -18.84
C VAL A 9 2.08 -17.84 -19.05
N TRP A 10 2.02 -16.61 -19.54
CA TRP A 10 0.72 -15.96 -19.79
C TRP A 10 -0.04 -16.67 -20.91
N ASP A 11 0.62 -16.95 -22.03
CA ASP A 11 -0.01 -17.56 -23.21
C ASP A 11 -0.40 -19.03 -22.96
N GLY A 12 0.48 -19.79 -22.29
CA GLY A 12 0.28 -21.22 -22.02
C GLY A 12 -0.63 -21.50 -20.82
N CYS A 13 -0.54 -20.74 -19.73
CA CYS A 13 -1.34 -21.00 -18.53
C CYS A 13 -2.77 -20.46 -18.61
N ALA A 14 -2.99 -19.33 -19.31
CA ALA A 14 -4.35 -18.80 -19.53
C ALA A 14 -5.17 -19.77 -20.39
N SER A 15 -4.56 -20.31 -21.45
CA SER A 15 -5.19 -21.26 -22.37
C SER A 15 -5.43 -22.64 -21.76
N ALA A 16 -4.71 -22.99 -20.69
CA ALA A 16 -4.85 -24.26 -19.97
C ALA A 16 -5.95 -24.27 -18.88
N GLY A 17 -6.71 -23.18 -18.73
CA GLY A 17 -7.79 -23.10 -17.73
C GLY A 17 -7.31 -23.09 -16.28
N LEU A 18 -6.07 -22.66 -16.02
CA LEU A 18 -5.53 -22.58 -14.67
C LEU A 18 -6.19 -21.43 -13.89
N LYS A 19 -6.41 -21.64 -12.58
CA LYS A 19 -6.90 -20.58 -11.69
C LYS A 19 -5.94 -19.39 -11.72
N ILE A 20 -6.48 -18.17 -11.67
CA ILE A 20 -5.67 -16.93 -11.72
C ILE A 20 -4.53 -16.91 -10.69
N THR A 21 -4.74 -17.47 -9.50
CA THR A 21 -3.70 -17.58 -8.47
C THR A 21 -2.54 -18.48 -8.91
N SER A 22 -2.82 -19.58 -9.62
CA SER A 22 -1.80 -20.47 -10.16
C SER A 22 -1.02 -19.81 -11.31
N VAL A 23 -1.70 -19.04 -12.16
CA VAL A 23 -1.07 -18.24 -13.23
C VAL A 23 -0.14 -17.18 -12.63
N ALA A 24 -0.61 -16.44 -11.62
CA ALA A 24 0.17 -15.42 -10.94
C ALA A 24 1.40 -15.99 -10.21
N ILE A 25 1.26 -17.17 -9.57
CA ILE A 25 2.40 -17.88 -8.98
C ILE A 25 3.40 -18.27 -10.07
N MET A 26 2.93 -18.84 -11.18
CA MET A 26 3.79 -19.25 -12.29
C MET A 26 4.55 -18.06 -12.89
N ALA A 27 3.87 -16.94 -13.12
CA ALA A 27 4.47 -15.72 -13.65
C ALA A 27 5.57 -15.21 -12.71
N ARG A 28 5.30 -15.25 -11.40
CA ARG A 28 6.28 -14.83 -10.41
C ARG A 28 7.49 -15.78 -10.34
N LEU A 29 7.28 -17.09 -10.47
CA LEU A 29 8.37 -18.06 -10.56
C LEU A 29 9.22 -17.83 -11.82
N ALA A 30 8.58 -17.50 -12.95
CA ALA A 30 9.27 -17.18 -14.21
C ALA A 30 10.15 -15.92 -14.08
N ASP A 31 9.68 -14.87 -13.40
CA ASP A 31 10.48 -13.66 -13.16
C ASP A 31 11.79 -13.94 -12.39
N PHE A 32 11.73 -14.91 -11.47
CA PHE A 32 12.87 -15.35 -10.66
C PHE A 32 13.70 -16.46 -11.33
N SER A 33 13.25 -16.99 -12.47
CA SER A 33 13.91 -18.10 -13.13
C SER A 33 15.15 -17.66 -13.93
N ASN A 34 16.15 -18.53 -13.95
CA ASN A 34 17.25 -18.48 -14.92
C ASN A 34 16.76 -19.01 -16.29
N ASP A 35 17.62 -18.98 -17.30
CA ASP A 35 17.24 -19.43 -18.65
C ASP A 35 16.91 -20.93 -18.72
N ASP A 36 17.33 -21.72 -17.72
CA ASP A 36 16.96 -23.13 -17.57
C ASP A 36 15.62 -23.33 -16.85
N GLY A 37 14.91 -22.26 -16.44
CA GLY A 37 13.63 -22.36 -15.75
C GLY A 37 13.72 -22.71 -14.25
N VAL A 38 14.90 -22.62 -13.64
CA VAL A 38 15.15 -22.91 -12.22
C VAL A 38 14.99 -21.64 -11.38
N CYS A 39 14.28 -21.69 -10.26
CA CYS A 39 14.20 -20.60 -9.29
C CYS A 39 14.11 -21.09 -7.84
N TRP A 40 14.39 -20.23 -6.86
CA TRP A 40 14.35 -20.59 -5.41
C TRP A 40 13.71 -19.54 -4.48
N PRO A 41 12.57 -18.91 -4.85
CA PRO A 41 11.87 -18.00 -3.93
C PRO A 41 11.26 -18.73 -2.74
N SER A 42 11.22 -18.09 -1.58
CA SER A 42 10.54 -18.66 -0.40
C SER A 42 9.02 -18.52 -0.52
N VAL A 43 8.26 -19.49 0.01
CA VAL A 43 6.78 -19.44 0.02
C VAL A 43 6.23 -18.13 0.61
N PRO A 44 6.77 -17.59 1.73
CA PRO A 44 6.35 -16.29 2.26
C PRO A 44 6.61 -15.12 1.29
N THR A 45 7.67 -15.20 0.49
CA THR A 45 7.98 -14.18 -0.53
C THR A 45 6.97 -14.23 -1.67
N ILE A 46 6.67 -15.42 -2.17
CA ILE A 46 5.65 -15.63 -3.20
C ILE A 46 4.30 -15.09 -2.71
N ALA A 47 3.86 -15.53 -1.52
CA ALA A 47 2.62 -15.11 -0.86
C ALA A 47 2.48 -13.58 -0.76
N ARG A 48 3.52 -12.90 -0.27
CA ARG A 48 3.54 -11.44 -0.15
C ARG A 48 3.41 -10.73 -1.50
N GLN A 49 4.04 -11.25 -2.55
CA GLN A 49 4.08 -10.59 -3.86
C GLN A 49 2.78 -10.73 -4.64
N ILE A 50 2.09 -11.86 -4.53
CA ILE A 50 0.79 -12.09 -5.18
C ILE A 50 -0.42 -11.77 -4.29
N GLY A 51 -0.21 -11.36 -3.03
CA GLY A 51 -1.30 -11.04 -2.10
C GLY A 51 -2.14 -12.26 -1.68
N ALA A 52 -1.60 -13.47 -1.76
CA ALA A 52 -2.29 -14.70 -1.36
C ALA A 52 -1.71 -15.27 -0.05
N GLY A 53 -2.55 -15.89 0.78
CA GLY A 53 -2.10 -16.57 1.99
C GLY A 53 -1.13 -17.73 1.69
N GLU A 54 -0.17 -17.99 2.56
CA GLU A 54 0.83 -19.05 2.35
C GLU A 54 0.22 -20.45 2.15
N SER A 55 -0.92 -20.74 2.80
CA SER A 55 -1.68 -21.97 2.61
C SER A 55 -2.19 -22.11 1.18
N THR A 56 -2.72 -21.03 0.61
CA THR A 56 -3.16 -20.95 -0.78
C THR A 56 -1.99 -21.15 -1.73
N VAL A 57 -0.85 -20.52 -1.47
CA VAL A 57 0.37 -20.68 -2.27
C VAL A 57 0.85 -22.13 -2.27
N ARG A 58 0.96 -22.77 -1.10
CA ARG A 58 1.34 -24.19 -0.98
C ARG A 58 0.37 -25.10 -1.73
N THR A 59 -0.92 -24.83 -1.64
CA THR A 59 -1.96 -25.62 -2.32
C THR A 59 -1.88 -25.46 -3.84
N ALA A 60 -1.70 -24.23 -4.33
CA ALA A 60 -1.57 -23.94 -5.73
C ALA A 60 -0.29 -24.55 -6.33
N ILE A 61 0.84 -24.51 -5.62
CA ILE A 61 2.09 -25.17 -6.02
C ILE A 61 1.87 -26.68 -6.15
N LYS A 62 1.24 -27.34 -5.17
CA LYS A 62 0.92 -28.78 -5.26
C LYS A 62 0.03 -29.12 -6.45
N ASN A 63 -0.94 -28.26 -6.77
CA ASN A 63 -1.80 -28.45 -7.92
C ASN A 63 -1.03 -28.29 -9.25
N LEU A 64 -0.10 -27.33 -9.30
CA LEU A 64 0.78 -27.11 -10.46
C LEU A 64 1.75 -28.28 -10.66
N GLU A 65 2.28 -28.85 -9.56
CA GLU A 65 3.09 -30.08 -9.58
C GLU A 65 2.29 -31.27 -10.09
N LYS A 66 1.08 -31.48 -9.56
CA LYS A 66 0.20 -32.56 -10.00
C LYS A 66 -0.16 -32.44 -11.48
N ALA A 67 -0.35 -31.21 -11.95
CA ALA A 67 -0.61 -30.92 -13.35
C ALA A 67 0.67 -30.88 -14.20
N GLY A 68 1.86 -31.12 -13.63
CA GLY A 68 3.13 -31.26 -14.35
C GLY A 68 3.69 -29.97 -14.93
N TRP A 69 3.26 -28.81 -14.43
CA TRP A 69 3.75 -27.50 -14.89
C TRP A 69 5.08 -27.10 -14.24
N LEU A 70 5.34 -27.59 -13.03
CA LEU A 70 6.58 -27.36 -12.31
C LEU A 70 6.92 -28.58 -11.45
N SER A 71 8.17 -28.69 -11.05
CA SER A 71 8.65 -29.63 -10.04
C SER A 71 9.23 -28.85 -8.87
N SER A 72 8.96 -29.24 -7.62
CA SER A 72 9.65 -28.67 -6.46
C SER A 72 10.57 -29.67 -5.79
N GLU A 73 11.75 -29.19 -5.39
CA GLU A 73 12.71 -29.95 -4.62
C GLU A 73 12.98 -29.24 -3.29
N LYS A 74 12.83 -29.99 -2.20
CA LYS A 74 13.10 -29.47 -0.86
C LYS A 74 14.61 -29.53 -0.60
N ARG A 75 15.26 -28.37 -0.53
CA ARG A 75 16.64 -28.31 -0.02
C ARG A 75 16.63 -28.43 1.49
N ARG A 76 17.34 -29.42 2.01
CA ARG A 76 17.70 -29.51 3.43
C ARG A 76 19.20 -29.23 3.56
N LYS A 77 19.58 -28.19 4.31
CA LYS A 77 20.98 -27.92 4.68
C LYS A 77 21.12 -28.14 6.18
N GLY A 78 21.43 -29.39 6.56
CA GLY A 78 21.46 -29.80 7.97
C GLY A 78 20.09 -29.68 8.65
N ASN A 79 20.03 -29.12 9.86
CA ASN A 79 18.81 -28.94 10.66
C ASN A 79 18.01 -27.66 10.31
N ARG A 80 18.40 -26.91 9.27
CA ARG A 80 17.67 -25.72 8.82
C ARG A 80 16.99 -26.01 7.48
N ASN A 81 15.69 -25.70 7.40
CA ASN A 81 14.94 -25.74 6.14
C ASN A 81 15.51 -24.64 5.22
N ALA A 82 16.10 -25.02 4.09
CA ALA A 82 16.45 -24.06 3.05
C ALA A 82 15.24 -23.83 2.14
N SER A 83 15.20 -22.69 1.43
CA SER A 83 14.14 -22.41 0.44
C SER A 83 14.07 -23.53 -0.60
N ASN A 84 12.85 -23.92 -0.99
CA ASN A 84 12.62 -24.90 -2.04
C ASN A 84 13.19 -24.40 -3.38
N ILE A 85 13.67 -25.34 -4.21
CA ILE A 85 13.94 -25.10 -5.62
C ILE A 85 12.65 -25.42 -6.37
N TYR A 86 12.27 -24.56 -7.32
CA TYR A 86 11.23 -24.84 -8.29
C TYR A 86 11.85 -24.89 -9.68
N GLN A 87 11.53 -25.94 -10.42
CA GLN A 87 11.90 -26.14 -11.80
C GLN A 87 10.65 -26.00 -12.66
N LEU A 88 10.61 -25.01 -13.55
CA LEU A 88 9.53 -24.85 -14.50
C LEU A 88 9.68 -25.85 -15.64
N ASN A 89 8.57 -26.44 -16.08
CA ASN A 89 8.55 -27.30 -17.26
C ASN A 89 8.44 -26.43 -18.53
N VAL A 90 9.60 -26.00 -19.03
CA VAL A 90 9.70 -25.08 -20.18
C VAL A 90 9.11 -25.70 -21.44
N ASP A 91 9.33 -26.99 -21.68
CA ASP A 91 8.81 -27.69 -22.86
C ASP A 91 7.29 -27.72 -22.88
N LYS A 92 6.68 -27.97 -21.73
CA LYS A 92 5.22 -27.97 -21.58
C LYS A 92 4.64 -26.56 -21.72
N LEU A 93 5.29 -25.55 -21.15
CA LEU A 93 4.89 -24.15 -21.29
C LEU A 93 4.97 -23.68 -22.74
N ALA A 94 6.06 -23.99 -23.44
CA ALA A 94 6.26 -23.66 -24.84
C ALA A 94 5.24 -24.39 -25.74
N SER A 95 4.98 -25.67 -25.48
CA SER A 95 3.97 -26.45 -26.21
C SER A 95 2.56 -25.90 -26.01
N ALA A 96 2.21 -25.51 -24.79
CA ALA A 96 0.90 -24.92 -24.48
C ALA A 96 0.74 -23.52 -25.12
N ALA A 97 1.79 -22.70 -25.12
CA ALA A 97 1.78 -21.39 -25.77
C ALA A 97 1.67 -21.51 -27.30
N MET A 98 2.40 -22.45 -27.92
CA MET A 98 2.31 -22.72 -29.36
C MET A 98 0.93 -23.28 -29.76
N ALA A 99 0.32 -24.11 -28.92
CA ALA A 99 -1.04 -24.59 -29.13
C ALA A 99 -2.08 -23.44 -29.05
N ALA A 100 -1.87 -22.48 -28.14
CA ALA A 100 -2.74 -21.30 -28.00
C ALA A 100 -2.65 -20.36 -29.23
N LEU A 101 -1.45 -20.17 -29.79
CA LEU A 101 -1.22 -19.35 -30.98
C LEU A 101 -1.79 -19.96 -32.27
N SER A 102 -2.07 -21.26 -32.30
CA SER A 102 -2.57 -21.97 -33.48
C SER A 102 -4.12 -21.99 -33.56
N GLN A 103 -4.84 -21.39 -32.61
CA GLN A 103 -6.30 -21.25 -32.68
C GLN A 103 -6.70 -19.87 -33.21
N PRO A 104 -7.52 -19.77 -34.28
CA PRO A 104 -8.06 -18.49 -34.73
C PRO A 104 -9.04 -17.92 -33.67
N PRO A 105 -9.21 -16.59 -33.61
CA PRO A 105 -10.09 -15.96 -32.64
C PRO A 105 -11.54 -16.25 -33.04
N VAL A 106 -12.18 -17.18 -32.36
CA VAL A 106 -13.64 -17.34 -32.48
C VAL A 106 -14.31 -16.22 -31.69
N SER A 107 -14.86 -15.29 -32.46
CA SER A 107 -15.90 -14.36 -32.05
C SER A 107 -17.15 -15.14 -31.63
N ASP A 108 -17.55 -15.04 -30.37
CA ASP A 108 -18.92 -15.36 -29.97
C ASP A 108 -19.53 -14.16 -29.23
N THR A 109 -20.19 -13.32 -30.05
CA THR A 109 -21.31 -12.49 -29.62
C THR A 109 -22.52 -13.35 -29.31
N SER A 110 -23.19 -13.02 -28.20
CA SER A 110 -24.63 -13.20 -27.94
C SER A 110 -25.11 -14.57 -27.46
N ASN A 111 -25.54 -14.68 -26.20
CA ASN A 111 -26.91 -14.33 -25.78
C ASN A 111 -27.15 -14.61 -24.29
N SER A 112 -28.06 -13.80 -23.75
CA SER A 112 -28.78 -13.94 -22.48
C SER A 112 -29.36 -15.33 -22.25
N ASP A 113 -29.28 -15.83 -21.00
CA ASP A 113 -30.49 -16.33 -20.35
C ASP A 113 -30.43 -16.20 -18.82
N ALA A 114 -31.55 -15.81 -18.27
CA ALA A 114 -31.82 -15.63 -16.86
C ALA A 114 -32.26 -16.96 -16.24
N SER A 115 -31.83 -17.26 -15.01
CA SER A 115 -32.75 -17.58 -13.91
C SER A 115 -32.07 -18.06 -12.62
N LYS A 116 -32.43 -17.35 -11.56
CA LYS A 116 -32.95 -17.80 -10.25
C LYS A 116 -32.06 -18.63 -9.30
N SER A 117 -31.83 -17.98 -8.15
CA SER A 117 -31.91 -18.48 -6.75
C SER A 117 -31.09 -19.72 -6.38
N VAL A 118 -30.34 -19.73 -5.28
CA VAL A 118 -30.92 -19.82 -3.93
C VAL A 118 -29.91 -19.32 -2.89
N ALA A 119 -30.42 -18.50 -1.97
CA ALA A 119 -29.78 -18.12 -0.74
C ALA A 119 -29.55 -19.33 0.16
N SER A 120 -28.41 -19.39 0.85
CA SER A 120 -28.31 -20.13 2.10
C SER A 120 -27.45 -19.37 3.09
N LYS A 121 -28.15 -18.90 4.12
CA LYS A 121 -27.62 -18.42 5.39
C LYS A 121 -26.91 -19.55 6.10
N SER A 122 -25.79 -19.25 6.73
CA SER A 122 -25.41 -19.89 8.00
C SER A 122 -24.54 -18.91 8.79
N VAL A 123 -25.12 -18.44 9.90
CA VAL A 123 -24.44 -17.67 10.96
C VAL A 123 -23.78 -18.67 11.95
N PRO A 124 -23.08 -18.21 13.01
CA PRO A 124 -21.70 -18.57 13.30
C PRO A 124 -21.59 -19.66 14.38
N SER A 125 -20.41 -20.21 14.60
CA SER A 125 -20.16 -20.98 15.82
C SER A 125 -18.77 -20.67 16.36
N GLU A 126 -18.80 -19.97 17.48
CA GLU A 126 -17.72 -19.95 18.46
C GLU A 126 -17.45 -21.38 18.94
N SER A 127 -16.16 -21.70 19.11
CA SER A 127 -15.77 -22.69 20.11
C SER A 127 -14.40 -22.32 20.65
N SER A 128 -14.42 -21.69 21.82
CA SER A 128 -13.33 -21.61 22.78
C SER A 128 -12.80 -23.01 23.08
N LYS A 129 -11.46 -23.17 23.08
CA LYS A 129 -10.73 -24.01 24.03
C LYS A 129 -9.24 -23.69 23.99
N ASN A 130 -8.84 -22.97 25.04
CA ASN A 130 -7.59 -22.97 25.78
C ASN A 130 -6.55 -24.03 25.37
N ASN A 131 -5.29 -23.59 25.20
CA ASN A 131 -4.17 -24.23 25.89
C ASN A 131 -3.02 -23.23 26.11
N ARG A 132 -2.87 -22.92 27.39
CA ARG A 132 -1.67 -22.43 28.08
C ARG A 132 -0.49 -23.36 27.81
N PHE A 133 0.68 -22.81 27.48
CA PHE A 133 1.97 -23.46 27.71
C PHE A 133 3.04 -22.39 27.95
N ASP A 134 3.76 -22.55 29.05
CA ASP A 134 4.72 -21.60 29.63
C ASP A 134 6.01 -21.45 28.80
N PRO A 135 6.72 -20.28 28.87
CA PRO A 135 8.07 -20.10 28.33
C PRO A 135 9.16 -20.49 29.35
N PRO A 136 10.31 -21.03 28.93
CA PRO A 136 11.40 -21.28 29.85
C PRO A 136 12.18 -20.00 30.17
N GLU A 137 12.43 -19.86 31.46
CA GLU A 137 13.37 -19.00 32.13
C GLU A 137 14.81 -19.31 31.68
N SER A 138 15.55 -18.30 31.22
CA SER A 138 17.01 -18.28 31.29
C SER A 138 17.48 -16.83 31.23
N GLY A 139 18.01 -16.37 32.36
CA GLY A 139 18.30 -14.97 32.64
C GLY A 139 19.63 -14.46 32.09
N GLY A 140 19.87 -13.19 32.42
CA GLY A 140 21.16 -12.53 32.24
C GLY A 140 21.06 -11.16 31.57
N ASP A 141 20.53 -10.18 32.29
CA ASP A 141 20.90 -8.77 32.10
C ASP A 141 22.35 -8.59 32.59
N PRO A 142 23.15 -7.66 32.04
CA PRO A 142 22.98 -6.29 32.51
C PRO A 142 23.16 -5.20 31.43
N SER A 143 22.24 -4.23 31.50
CA SER A 143 22.49 -2.78 31.44
C SER A 143 23.96 -2.34 31.33
N VAL A 144 24.30 -1.66 30.23
CA VAL A 144 25.24 -0.52 30.23
C VAL A 144 24.73 0.52 29.23
N THR A 145 24.35 1.68 29.76
CA THR A 145 24.16 2.92 29.03
C THR A 145 25.53 3.46 28.61
N SER A 146 25.76 3.59 27.30
CA SER A 146 26.88 4.37 26.78
C SER A 146 26.31 5.47 25.89
N LYS A 147 26.28 6.68 26.45
CA LYS A 147 26.25 7.91 25.66
C LYS A 147 27.64 8.08 25.07
N HIS A 148 27.75 8.17 23.75
CA HIS A 148 28.92 8.78 23.14
C HIS A 148 28.51 9.52 21.86
N ASP A 149 28.50 10.85 21.98
CA ASP A 149 28.83 11.75 20.87
C ASP A 149 30.27 11.45 20.41
N PRO A 150 30.57 11.70 19.13
CA PRO A 150 31.89 12.21 18.80
C PRO A 150 31.81 13.45 17.93
N LEU A 151 32.22 14.57 18.51
CA LEU A 151 32.81 15.68 17.77
C LEU A 151 34.24 15.26 17.36
N VAL A 152 34.53 15.54 16.10
CA VAL A 152 35.78 15.43 15.34
C VAL A 152 37.07 15.69 16.14
N THR A 153 38.05 14.81 16.01
CA THR A 153 39.47 15.20 15.91
C THR A 153 40.24 14.28 14.96
N ASN A 154 40.88 14.91 13.97
CA ASN A 154 41.89 14.33 13.09
C ASN A 154 43.04 13.71 13.89
N SER A 155 43.38 12.44 13.64
CA SER A 155 44.73 11.93 13.83
C SER A 155 44.97 10.68 12.99
N LEU A 156 45.93 10.80 12.08
CA LEU A 156 46.57 9.70 11.38
C LEU A 156 47.24 8.78 12.41
N SER A 157 46.76 7.55 12.56
CA SER A 157 47.65 6.45 12.92
C SER A 157 47.16 5.17 12.27
N GLN A 158 48.12 4.52 11.62
CA GLN A 158 47.95 3.36 10.79
C GLN A 158 47.99 2.09 11.67
N ASN A 159 47.25 1.07 11.21
CA ASN A 159 47.45 -0.37 11.44
C ASN A 159 46.65 -1.02 12.57
N SER A 160 45.45 -1.52 12.22
CA SER A 160 45.03 -2.94 12.37
C SER A 160 43.49 -3.11 12.27
N CYS A 161 42.82 -2.69 11.17
CA CYS A 161 41.39 -3.02 10.87
C CYS A 161 40.90 -2.54 9.48
N GLU A 162 41.75 -2.46 8.45
CA GLU A 162 41.52 -1.66 7.23
C GLU A 162 40.19 -1.90 6.47
N SER A 163 39.60 -3.10 6.50
CA SER A 163 38.44 -3.39 5.64
C SER A 163 37.13 -2.70 6.05
N SER A 164 36.88 -2.52 7.35
CA SER A 164 35.60 -1.93 7.81
C SER A 164 35.63 -0.41 7.71
N ASP A 165 36.75 0.20 8.10
CA ASP A 165 36.89 1.66 8.10
C ASP A 165 37.01 2.22 6.69
N GLN A 166 37.66 1.50 5.78
CA GLN A 166 37.72 1.91 4.37
C GLN A 166 36.33 1.93 3.73
N SER A 167 35.49 0.92 3.98
CA SER A 167 34.14 0.87 3.43
C SER A 167 33.26 2.04 3.88
N LYS A 168 33.45 2.49 5.13
CA LYS A 168 32.75 3.64 5.71
C LYS A 168 33.26 4.95 5.11
N ILE A 169 34.57 5.10 4.99
CA ILE A 169 35.20 6.29 4.38
C ILE A 169 34.75 6.43 2.92
N ASP A 170 34.81 5.35 2.14
CA ASP A 170 34.37 5.33 0.74
C ASP A 170 32.89 5.70 0.60
N PHE A 171 32.05 5.22 1.53
CA PHE A 171 30.63 5.56 1.57
C PHE A 171 30.40 7.05 1.86
N LEU A 172 31.05 7.61 2.88
CA LEU A 172 30.91 9.03 3.25
C LEU A 172 31.47 9.97 2.18
N ASN A 173 32.51 9.54 1.46
CA ASN A 173 33.00 10.28 0.30
C ASN A 173 32.01 10.28 -0.87
N ARG A 174 31.24 9.19 -1.04
CA ARG A 174 30.22 9.08 -2.07
C ARG A 174 28.94 9.85 -1.73
N TYR A 175 28.60 9.93 -0.45
CA TYR A 175 27.39 10.58 0.07
C TYR A 175 27.75 11.50 1.26
N PRO A 176 28.43 12.62 1.01
CA PRO A 176 28.87 13.54 2.08
C PRO A 176 27.71 14.15 2.87
N GLU A 177 26.52 14.21 2.30
CA GLU A 177 25.30 14.71 2.91
C GLU A 177 24.60 13.68 3.83
N ALA A 178 25.04 12.42 3.84
CA ALA A 178 24.42 11.35 4.60
C ALA A 178 24.60 11.55 6.13
N VAL A 179 23.54 11.99 6.80
CA VAL A 179 23.52 12.17 8.26
C VAL A 179 23.07 10.90 8.98
N ILE A 180 22.24 10.08 8.33
CA ILE A 180 21.79 8.79 8.85
C ILE A 180 22.01 7.70 7.81
N TYR A 181 22.55 6.57 8.22
CA TYR A 181 22.81 5.42 7.33
C TYR A 181 22.75 4.10 8.08
N SER A 182 22.53 3.01 7.35
CA SER A 182 22.49 1.66 7.89
C SER A 182 23.90 1.13 8.13
N THR A 183 24.06 0.16 9.03
CA THR A 183 25.35 -0.44 9.37
C THR A 183 26.03 -1.14 8.18
N ASN A 184 25.27 -1.52 7.16
CA ASN A 184 25.76 -2.09 5.91
C ASN A 184 25.90 -1.06 4.78
N PHE A 185 25.72 0.24 5.07
CA PHE A 185 25.88 1.36 4.13
C PHE A 185 25.00 1.31 2.87
N GLN A 186 23.94 0.48 2.87
CA GLN A 186 23.02 0.36 1.73
C GLN A 186 21.90 1.40 1.73
N LYS A 187 21.54 1.90 2.91
CA LYS A 187 20.45 2.86 3.08
C LYS A 187 20.96 4.07 3.81
N TRP A 188 20.54 5.24 3.36
CA TRP A 188 20.96 6.49 3.95
C TRP A 188 20.00 7.63 3.61
N GLY A 189 20.06 8.70 4.39
CA GLY A 189 19.33 9.94 4.15
C GLY A 189 20.13 11.16 4.58
N SER A 190 19.86 12.28 3.93
CA SER A 190 20.38 13.60 4.30
C SER A 190 19.70 14.16 5.55
N ALA A 191 20.19 15.29 6.05
CA ALA A 191 19.55 16.02 7.15
C ALA A 191 18.08 16.37 6.85
N ASN A 192 17.77 16.77 5.62
CA ASN A 192 16.41 17.12 5.20
C ASN A 192 15.52 15.87 5.10
N ASP A 193 16.07 14.76 4.62
CA ASP A 193 15.35 13.49 4.54
C ASP A 193 14.99 12.96 5.93
N LEU A 194 15.93 13.03 6.87
CA LEU A 194 15.71 12.65 8.27
C LEU A 194 14.64 13.53 8.92
N LYS A 195 14.74 14.85 8.75
CA LYS A 195 13.76 15.80 9.30
C LYS A 195 12.35 15.55 8.75
N CYS A 196 12.23 15.26 7.46
CA CYS A 196 10.95 14.88 6.85
C CYS A 196 10.44 13.55 7.41
N ALA A 197 11.30 12.54 7.54
CA ALA A 197 10.93 11.25 8.12
C ALA A 197 10.44 11.36 9.58
N GLU A 198 11.13 12.15 10.41
CA GLU A 198 10.72 12.45 11.78
C GLU A 198 9.36 13.14 11.81
N TRP A 199 9.15 14.15 10.96
CA TRP A 199 7.87 14.84 10.85
C TRP A 199 6.72 13.90 10.46
N LEU A 200 6.94 13.00 9.51
CA LEU A 200 5.95 11.99 9.12
C LEU A 200 5.60 11.06 10.31
N PHE A 201 6.58 10.73 11.14
CA PHE A 201 6.37 9.88 12.31
C PHE A 201 5.65 10.62 13.44
N GLU A 202 6.04 11.86 13.73
CA GLU A 202 5.35 12.73 14.69
C GLU A 202 3.86 12.85 14.34
N ARG A 203 3.57 13.15 13.08
CA ARG A 203 2.19 13.26 12.58
C ARG A 203 1.41 11.94 12.70
N LYS A 204 2.08 10.80 12.56
CA LYS A 204 1.48 9.49 12.81
C LYS A 204 1.15 9.30 14.30
N CYS A 205 2.05 9.66 15.21
CA CYS A 205 1.81 9.60 16.65
C CYS A 205 0.59 10.44 17.06
N GLU A 206 0.44 11.63 16.48
CA GLU A 206 -0.72 12.49 16.71
C GLU A 206 -2.04 11.80 16.33
N VAL A 207 -2.10 11.15 15.16
CA VAL A 207 -3.29 10.40 14.73
C VAL A 207 -3.61 9.25 15.70
N PHE A 208 -2.59 8.53 16.20
CA PHE A 208 -2.80 7.48 17.19
C PHE A 208 -3.36 8.04 18.51
N LYS A 209 -2.85 9.21 18.94
CA LYS A 209 -3.34 9.92 20.13
C LYS A 209 -4.77 10.41 19.97
N GLU A 210 -5.12 10.98 18.81
CA GLU A 210 -6.49 11.41 18.48
C GLU A 210 -7.49 10.24 18.52
N LEU A 211 -7.06 9.04 18.14
CA LEU A 211 -7.86 7.83 18.19
C LEU A 211 -7.87 7.14 19.57
N GLY A 212 -7.19 7.70 20.57
CA GLY A 212 -7.08 7.11 21.91
C GLY A 212 -6.29 5.79 21.93
N LEU A 213 -5.42 5.56 20.95
CA LEU A 213 -4.61 4.36 20.82
C LEU A 213 -3.25 4.54 21.49
N LYS A 214 -2.64 3.41 21.89
CA LYS A 214 -1.26 3.40 22.36
C LYS A 214 -0.31 3.90 21.27
N GLU A 215 0.68 4.70 21.66
CA GLU A 215 1.69 5.23 20.75
C GLU A 215 2.33 4.13 19.88
N PRO A 216 2.51 4.40 18.59
CA PRO A 216 3.10 3.44 17.68
C PRO A 216 4.57 3.19 18.03
N LYS A 217 5.05 1.97 17.78
CA LYS A 217 6.46 1.64 17.93
C LYS A 217 7.32 2.56 17.06
N ALA A 218 8.43 3.04 17.62
CA ALA A 218 9.41 3.84 16.90
C ALA A 218 9.85 3.13 15.59
N PRO A 219 9.79 3.83 14.44
CA PRO A 219 10.17 3.26 13.16
C PRO A 219 11.68 3.18 13.05
N ASN A 220 12.14 2.41 12.05
CA ASN A 220 13.52 2.53 11.59
C ASN A 220 13.66 3.85 10.81
N LEU A 221 14.15 4.90 11.48
CA LEU A 221 14.33 6.23 10.87
C LEU A 221 15.32 6.19 9.70
N THR A 222 16.31 5.30 9.71
CA THR A 222 17.22 5.11 8.57
C THR A 222 16.47 4.63 7.32
N ASP A 223 15.54 3.68 7.49
CA ASP A 223 14.71 3.21 6.38
C ASP A 223 13.76 4.29 5.87
N TRP A 224 13.17 5.05 6.79
CA TRP A 224 12.23 6.13 6.46
C TRP A 224 12.93 7.27 5.73
N ALA A 225 14.06 7.75 6.25
CA ALA A 225 14.87 8.79 5.62
C ALA A 225 15.36 8.34 4.24
N ASN A 226 15.78 7.07 4.09
CA ASN A 226 16.14 6.54 2.79
C ASN A 226 14.98 6.51 1.80
N GLU A 227 13.77 6.14 2.23
CA GLU A 227 12.60 6.20 1.33
C GLU A 227 12.25 7.63 0.95
N VAL A 228 12.27 8.58 1.89
CA VAL A 228 12.07 10.01 1.59
C VAL A 228 13.11 10.50 0.58
N ARG A 229 14.38 10.15 0.77
CA ARG A 229 15.45 10.47 -0.19
C ARG A 229 15.14 9.93 -1.57
N LEU A 230 14.64 8.69 -1.68
CA LEU A 230 14.24 8.12 -2.97
C LEU A 230 13.05 8.87 -3.58
N MET A 231 12.08 9.30 -2.79
CA MET A 231 10.97 10.14 -3.28
C MET A 231 11.46 11.48 -3.83
N VAL A 232 12.51 12.05 -3.24
CA VAL A 232 13.09 13.31 -3.71
C VAL A 232 13.96 13.13 -4.94
N SER A 233 14.90 12.18 -4.89
CA SER A 233 15.92 12.01 -5.92
C SER A 233 15.46 11.21 -7.13
N VAL A 234 14.54 10.25 -6.94
CA VAL A 234 14.07 9.35 -8.00
C VAL A 234 12.70 9.78 -8.49
N ASP A 235 11.77 10.07 -7.58
CA ASP A 235 10.38 10.38 -7.97
C ASP A 235 10.17 11.88 -8.23
N GLY A 236 11.16 12.73 -7.90
CA GLY A 236 11.14 14.16 -8.18
C GLY A 236 10.22 14.98 -7.26
N HIS A 237 9.83 14.45 -6.10
CA HIS A 237 9.00 15.15 -5.13
C HIS A 237 9.84 15.93 -4.12
N SER A 238 9.51 17.19 -3.85
CA SER A 238 10.14 17.93 -2.76
C SER A 238 9.71 17.39 -1.38
N HIS A 239 10.56 17.55 -0.35
CA HIS A 239 10.17 17.24 1.04
C HIS A 239 8.87 17.92 1.46
N LYS A 240 8.63 19.14 0.98
CA LYS A 240 7.40 19.89 1.25
C LYS A 240 6.18 19.21 0.65
N GLU A 241 6.26 18.77 -0.60
CA GLU A 241 5.17 18.05 -1.26
C GLU A 241 4.88 16.72 -0.54
N ILE A 242 5.93 15.99 -0.15
CA ILE A 242 5.79 14.74 0.62
C ILE A 242 5.03 14.98 1.92
N CYS A 243 5.43 15.99 2.71
CA CYS A 243 4.74 16.32 3.95
C CYS A 243 3.29 16.78 3.72
N GLN A 244 3.05 17.63 2.72
CA GLN A 244 1.71 18.12 2.39
C GLN A 244 0.80 16.99 1.90
N PHE A 245 1.33 16.05 1.13
CA PHE A 245 0.59 14.91 0.64
C PHE A 245 0.23 13.97 1.79
N TYR A 246 1.19 13.62 2.64
CA TYR A 246 0.93 12.81 3.83
C TYR A 246 -0.10 13.45 4.76
N LYS A 247 -0.07 14.78 4.92
CA LYS A 247 -1.07 15.52 5.70
C LYS A 247 -2.50 15.32 5.17
N ARG A 248 -2.69 15.20 3.86
CA ARG A 248 -4.00 14.89 3.25
C ARG A 248 -4.38 13.44 3.48
N VAL A 249 -3.44 12.52 3.26
CA VAL A 249 -3.65 11.07 3.42
C VAL A 249 -4.13 10.69 4.83
N ILE A 250 -3.58 11.31 5.88
CA ILE A 250 -3.98 11.01 7.25
C ILE A 250 -5.36 11.60 7.65
N GLN A 251 -5.90 12.54 6.89
CA GLN A 251 -7.25 13.08 7.11
C GLN A 251 -8.33 12.13 6.59
N ASP A 252 -7.97 11.26 5.66
CA ASP A 252 -8.85 10.24 5.12
C ASP A 252 -8.93 9.03 6.06
N ASP A 253 -10.15 8.61 6.43
CA ASP A 253 -10.39 7.52 7.37
C ASP A 253 -9.93 6.14 6.89
N PHE A 254 -9.93 5.93 5.58
CA PHE A 254 -9.49 4.70 4.93
C PHE A 254 -7.96 4.69 4.79
N TRP A 255 -7.39 5.76 4.23
CA TRP A 255 -5.97 5.81 3.92
C TRP A 255 -5.07 6.03 5.12
N LYS A 256 -5.53 6.73 6.18
CA LYS A 256 -4.74 6.86 7.42
C LYS A 256 -4.47 5.51 8.09
N LYS A 257 -5.29 4.49 7.80
CA LYS A 257 -5.09 3.11 8.28
C LYS A 257 -4.13 2.33 7.37
N ASN A 258 -4.16 2.58 6.07
CA ASN A 258 -3.38 1.84 5.08
C ASN A 258 -1.97 2.41 4.85
N VAL A 259 -1.79 3.72 4.96
CA VAL A 259 -0.52 4.40 4.74
C VAL A 259 0.16 4.68 6.09
N GLN A 260 1.06 3.78 6.48
CA GLN A 260 1.69 3.79 7.81
C GLN A 260 3.17 4.20 7.82
N CYS A 261 3.78 4.39 6.66
CA CYS A 261 5.19 4.74 6.50
C CYS A 261 5.47 5.33 5.09
N PRO A 262 6.63 5.99 4.91
CA PRO A 262 7.00 6.61 3.64
C PRO A 262 7.01 5.64 2.45
N ARG A 263 7.42 4.37 2.67
CA ARG A 263 7.41 3.34 1.61
C ARG A 263 6.01 3.13 1.04
N THR A 264 5.01 2.98 1.91
CA THR A 264 3.63 2.77 1.47
C THR A 264 3.07 4.04 0.84
N LEU A 265 3.42 5.22 1.37
CA LEU A 265 3.05 6.51 0.79
C LEU A 265 3.55 6.62 -0.66
N ARG A 266 4.83 6.31 -0.89
CA ARG A 266 5.48 6.29 -2.20
C ARG A 266 4.80 5.31 -3.16
N ASN A 267 4.57 4.07 -2.73
CA ASN A 267 3.93 3.05 -3.56
C ASN A 267 2.49 3.40 -3.97
N GLN A 268 1.79 4.19 -3.16
CA GLN A 268 0.39 4.60 -3.39
C GLN A 268 0.29 6.01 -3.96
N TRP A 269 1.41 6.67 -4.26
CA TRP A 269 1.45 8.10 -4.57
C TRP A 269 0.55 8.49 -5.74
N ASP A 270 0.63 7.76 -6.86
CA ASP A 270 -0.14 8.06 -8.07
C ASP A 270 -1.65 7.83 -7.88
N ASP A 271 -2.04 6.68 -7.30
CA ASP A 271 -3.45 6.36 -7.02
C ASP A 271 -4.07 7.39 -6.06
N LEU A 272 -3.33 7.75 -5.01
CA LEU A 272 -3.76 8.77 -4.06
C LEU A 272 -3.84 10.16 -4.71
N THR A 273 -2.92 10.49 -5.63
CA THR A 273 -2.94 11.78 -6.32
C THR A 273 -4.19 11.91 -7.20
N LEU A 274 -4.54 10.87 -7.95
CA LEU A 274 -5.74 10.85 -8.78
C LEU A 274 -7.02 10.97 -7.93
N ARG A 275 -7.09 10.26 -6.81
CA ARG A 275 -8.26 10.29 -5.92
C ARG A 275 -8.39 11.62 -5.18
N LEU A 276 -7.30 12.12 -4.59
CA LEU A 276 -7.29 13.38 -3.85
C LEU A 276 -7.45 14.61 -4.76
N ALA A 277 -7.17 14.50 -6.06
CA ALA A 277 -7.49 15.55 -7.03
C ALA A 277 -9.01 15.70 -7.24
N GLY A 278 -9.76 14.60 -7.20
CA GLY A 278 -11.24 14.61 -7.27
C GLY A 278 -11.93 15.09 -5.99
N GLU A 279 -11.20 15.17 -4.88
CA GLU A 279 -11.72 15.60 -3.57
C GLU A 279 -11.38 17.06 -3.23
N GLN A 280 -11.18 17.93 -4.22
CA GLN A 280 -11.12 19.37 -3.94
C GLN A 280 -12.41 19.78 -3.22
N LYS A 281 -12.34 19.90 -1.89
CA LYS A 281 -13.41 20.47 -1.06
C LYS A 281 -13.79 21.80 -1.70
N VAL A 282 -15.00 21.86 -2.24
CA VAL A 282 -15.57 23.10 -2.77
C VAL A 282 -15.45 24.11 -1.63
N LYS A 283 -14.66 25.16 -1.84
CA LYS A 283 -14.58 26.27 -0.89
C LYS A 283 -15.93 26.96 -0.92
N VAL A 284 -16.78 26.61 0.02
CA VAL A 284 -18.08 27.25 0.22
C VAL A 284 -17.84 28.61 0.90
N ASP A 285 -18.32 29.68 0.26
CA ASP A 285 -18.40 30.98 0.91
C ASP A 285 -19.48 30.94 2.00
N ALA A 286 -19.07 31.20 3.25
CA ALA A 286 -19.97 31.17 4.39
C ALA A 286 -21.01 32.30 4.33
N VAL A 287 -20.66 33.43 3.70
CA VAL A 287 -21.57 34.59 3.55
C VAL A 287 -22.68 34.23 2.57
N GLU A 288 -22.32 33.74 1.38
CA GLU A 288 -23.28 33.31 0.36
C GLU A 288 -24.26 32.27 0.91
N ARG A 289 -23.73 31.27 1.63
CA ARG A 289 -24.54 30.23 2.28
C ARG A 289 -25.58 30.81 3.24
N ASP A 290 -25.16 31.71 4.12
CA ASP A 290 -26.02 32.22 5.21
C ASP A 290 -27.04 33.25 4.68
N GLU A 291 -26.67 34.01 3.65
CA GLU A 291 -27.60 34.86 2.88
C GLU A 291 -28.65 34.00 2.16
N ALA A 292 -28.22 32.93 1.49
CA ALA A 292 -29.11 32.01 0.79
C ALA A 292 -30.08 31.30 1.74
N PHE A 293 -29.64 30.93 2.96
CA PHE A 293 -30.55 30.40 3.98
C PHE A 293 -31.68 31.39 4.27
N THR A 294 -31.32 32.65 4.51
CA THR A 294 -32.28 33.70 4.87
C THR A 294 -33.27 33.93 3.73
N ARG A 295 -32.81 33.99 2.47
CA ARG A 295 -33.68 34.18 1.31
C ARG A 295 -34.57 32.97 1.01
N ILE A 296 -34.02 31.77 0.97
CA ILE A 296 -34.71 30.56 0.48
C ILE A 296 -35.58 29.93 1.56
N ILE A 297 -35.06 29.83 2.80
CA ILE A 297 -35.77 29.22 3.93
C ILE A 297 -36.64 30.25 4.64
N GLY A 298 -36.10 31.44 4.93
CA GLY A 298 -36.82 32.52 5.60
C GLY A 298 -37.85 33.20 4.71
N SER A 299 -37.42 33.76 3.59
CA SER A 299 -38.27 34.58 2.70
C SER A 299 -38.93 33.82 1.55
N ARG A 300 -38.69 32.51 1.40
CA ARG A 300 -39.21 31.66 0.30
C ARG A 300 -38.93 32.20 -1.11
N SER A 301 -37.78 32.85 -1.27
CA SER A 301 -37.31 33.32 -2.57
C SER A 301 -36.93 32.16 -3.48
N LYS A 302 -36.97 32.38 -4.80
CA LYS A 302 -36.50 31.40 -5.78
C LYS A 302 -34.96 31.26 -5.72
N PRO A 303 -34.42 30.04 -5.93
CA PRO A 303 -32.98 29.82 -6.11
C PRO A 303 -32.43 30.62 -7.29
N GLN A 304 -31.20 31.11 -7.18
CA GLN A 304 -30.51 31.93 -8.20
C GLN A 304 -29.42 31.15 -8.94
N ASN A 305 -28.76 30.21 -8.25
CA ASN A 305 -27.65 29.41 -8.79
C ASN A 305 -27.93 27.91 -8.66
N ARG A 306 -27.17 27.08 -9.37
CA ARG A 306 -27.30 25.62 -9.33
C ARG A 306 -27.16 25.04 -7.91
N ILE A 307 -26.22 25.59 -7.12
CA ILE A 307 -26.02 25.20 -5.72
C ILE A 307 -27.28 25.46 -4.89
N GLU A 308 -27.92 26.63 -5.07
CA GLU A 308 -29.14 26.98 -4.35
C GLU A 308 -30.33 26.10 -4.74
N GLU A 309 -30.41 25.70 -6.01
CA GLU A 309 -31.46 24.82 -6.52
C GLU A 309 -31.40 23.47 -5.82
N ILE A 310 -30.22 22.85 -5.81
CA ILE A 310 -29.96 21.57 -5.13
C ILE A 310 -30.15 21.71 -3.61
N ALA A 311 -29.62 22.77 -3.00
CA ALA A 311 -29.75 23.01 -1.56
C ALA A 311 -31.21 23.21 -1.14
N SER A 312 -32.02 23.90 -1.95
CA SER A 312 -33.45 24.09 -1.71
C SER A 312 -34.22 22.76 -1.75
N GLU A 313 -33.90 21.88 -2.71
CA GLU A 313 -34.52 20.56 -2.82
C GLU A 313 -34.16 19.67 -1.61
N LEU A 314 -32.88 19.62 -1.26
CA LEU A 314 -32.38 18.87 -0.09
C LEU A 314 -32.98 19.40 1.22
N ALA A 315 -33.09 20.73 1.39
CA ALA A 315 -33.71 21.31 2.58
C ALA A 315 -35.22 21.03 2.68
N GLY A 316 -35.90 20.88 1.54
CA GLY A 316 -37.28 20.39 1.47
C GLY A 316 -37.40 18.96 2.01
N LYS A 317 -36.51 18.06 1.57
CA LYS A 317 -36.45 16.65 2.02
C LYS A 317 -36.12 16.52 3.50
N SER A 318 -35.19 17.34 4.00
CA SER A 318 -34.75 17.32 5.40
C SER A 318 -35.66 18.09 6.36
N GLY A 319 -36.72 18.75 5.86
CA GLY A 319 -37.67 19.47 6.71
C GLY A 319 -37.09 20.69 7.43
N VAL A 320 -35.98 21.26 6.94
CA VAL A 320 -35.24 22.38 7.57
C VAL A 320 -36.17 23.56 7.87
N ARG A 321 -37.16 23.80 7.01
CA ARG A 321 -38.16 24.87 7.16
C ARG A 321 -39.04 24.76 8.41
N ARG A 322 -39.14 23.58 9.02
CA ARG A 322 -39.90 23.34 10.26
C ARG A 322 -39.04 23.42 11.50
N MET A 323 -37.72 23.59 11.35
CA MET A 323 -36.78 23.69 12.45
C MET A 323 -36.71 25.13 12.96
N THR A 324 -36.23 25.29 14.20
CA THR A 324 -35.88 26.61 14.75
C THR A 324 -34.69 27.21 14.00
N ASP A 325 -34.57 28.54 13.94
CA ASP A 325 -33.54 29.22 13.12
C ASP A 325 -32.13 28.69 13.37
N PHE A 326 -31.75 28.53 14.64
CA PHE A 326 -30.44 27.99 15.03
C PHE A 326 -30.19 26.56 14.52
N VAL A 327 -31.17 25.66 14.70
CA VAL A 327 -31.07 24.26 14.26
C VAL A 327 -31.12 24.17 12.73
N GLY A 328 -31.95 25.01 12.11
CA GLY A 328 -32.09 25.13 10.66
C GLY A 328 -30.80 25.60 10.00
N ARG A 329 -30.13 26.62 10.53
CA ARG A 329 -28.82 27.10 10.04
C ARG A 329 -27.75 26.02 10.17
N LYS A 330 -27.72 25.29 11.28
CA LYS A 330 -26.79 24.17 11.47
C LYS A 330 -27.03 23.05 10.46
N ALA A 331 -28.29 22.68 10.22
CA ALA A 331 -28.64 21.68 9.21
C ALA A 331 -28.33 22.17 7.78
N TRP A 332 -28.61 23.45 7.51
CA TRP A 332 -28.33 24.10 6.24
C TRP A 332 -26.85 24.09 5.89
N ALA A 333 -25.95 24.24 6.85
CA ALA A 333 -24.52 24.16 6.60
C ALA A 333 -24.08 22.82 5.99
N GLY A 334 -24.65 21.71 6.46
CA GLY A 334 -24.41 20.38 5.89
C GLY A 334 -25.04 20.22 4.51
N ILE A 335 -26.28 20.70 4.34
CA ILE A 335 -27.01 20.63 3.06
C ILE A 335 -26.31 21.44 1.97
N TRP A 336 -25.86 22.64 2.31
CA TRP A 336 -25.18 23.52 1.36
C TRP A 336 -23.85 22.93 0.89
N GLN A 337 -23.09 22.30 1.79
CA GLN A 337 -21.87 21.58 1.42
C GLN A 337 -22.16 20.45 0.43
N GLN A 338 -23.21 19.64 0.69
CA GLN A 338 -23.63 18.57 -0.21
C GLN A 338 -24.09 19.11 -1.58
N ALA A 339 -24.82 20.22 -1.58
CA ALA A 339 -25.27 20.87 -2.79
C ALA A 339 -24.12 21.43 -3.64
N ALA A 340 -23.13 22.05 -2.99
CA ALA A 340 -21.93 22.55 -3.64
C ALA A 340 -21.10 21.42 -4.27
N GLU A 341 -20.95 20.30 -3.57
CA GLU A 341 -20.26 19.10 -4.08
C GLU A 341 -21.01 18.45 -5.25
N GLN A 342 -22.34 18.37 -5.20
CA GLN A 342 -23.14 17.85 -6.32
C GLN A 342 -23.05 18.76 -7.54
N ALA A 343 -23.16 20.08 -7.36
CA ALA A 343 -23.02 21.05 -8.45
C ALA A 343 -21.63 20.97 -9.10
N ALA A 344 -20.56 20.81 -8.31
CA ALA A 344 -19.21 20.66 -8.84
C ALA A 344 -19.04 19.37 -9.66
N LYS A 345 -19.64 18.25 -9.21
CA LYS A 345 -19.61 16.97 -9.93
C LYS A 345 -20.33 17.05 -11.29
N GLU A 346 -21.45 17.77 -11.37
CA GLU A 346 -22.19 17.98 -12.61
C GLU A 346 -21.41 18.79 -13.65
N VAL A 347 -20.55 19.72 -13.23
CA VAL A 347 -19.72 20.53 -14.14
C VAL A 347 -18.55 19.72 -14.72
N THR A 348 -18.08 18.71 -14.00
CA THR A 348 -16.95 17.86 -14.39
C THR A 348 -17.33 16.62 -15.21
N ALA A 349 -18.62 16.33 -15.36
CA ALA A 349 -19.16 15.15 -16.05
C ALA A 349 -19.55 15.46 -17.50
#